data_AF-A0A6M5JCQ7-F1
#
_entry.id   AF-A0A6M5JCQ7-F1
#
_cell.length_a   1.000
_cell.length_b   1.000
_cell.length_c   1.000
_cell.angle_alpha   90.00
_cell.angle_beta   90.00
_cell.angle_gamma   90.00
#
_symmetry.space_group_name_H-M   'P 1'
#
loop_
_entity.id
_entity.type
_entity.pdbx_description
1 polymer ?
#
loop_
_entity_poly.entity_id
_entity_poly.type
_entity_poly.pdbx_seq_one_letter_code
_entity_poly.pdbx_strand_id
1 'polypeptide(L)'
;MDILIDSHCHLIRATRSLIAWGTTLHVAIEYLSTLPTRDIVDQLRGQQVSCLGGNEEHHVGASSQLWEMATSITERIQKDVPDARQPTLGTIYIVALLQVTKADRSALLHAFDRALQSGARAPASRDANDLTG
;
A
#
# COMPACT_ATOMS: atom_id res chain seq x y z
N MET A 1 1.35 5.43 14.08
CA MET A 1 1.65 3.99 13.90
C MET A 1 0.40 3.21 13.49
N ASP A 2 -0.79 3.62 13.96
CA ASP A 2 -2.07 2.93 13.77
C ASP A 2 -2.39 2.56 12.31
N ILE A 3 -2.12 3.46 11.35
CA ILE A 3 -2.53 3.22 9.95
C ILE A 3 -1.87 2.02 9.29
N LEU A 4 -0.59 1.74 9.59
CA LEU A 4 0.10 0.57 9.06
C LEU A 4 -0.50 -0.71 9.66
N ILE A 5 -0.79 -0.70 10.96
CA ILE A 5 -1.41 -1.82 11.68
C ILE A 5 -2.83 -2.06 11.19
N ASP A 6 -3.63 -1.01 11.00
CA ASP A 6 -5.00 -1.09 10.51
C ASP A 6 -5.05 -1.64 9.09
N SER A 7 -4.18 -1.14 8.21
CA SER A 7 -4.03 -1.62 6.84
C SER A 7 -3.62 -3.09 6.82
N HIS A 8 -2.68 -3.47 7.67
CA HIS A 8 -2.20 -4.84 7.79
C HIS A 8 -3.28 -5.79 8.29
N CYS A 9 -3.97 -5.42 9.36
CA CYS A 9 -5.10 -6.19 9.89
C CYS A 9 -6.21 -6.34 8.85
N HIS A 10 -6.51 -5.28 8.10
CA HIS A 10 -7.52 -5.34 7.06
C HIS A 10 -7.11 -6.31 5.94
N LEU A 11 -5.86 -6.23 5.48
CA LEU A 11 -5.36 -7.09 4.42
C LEU A 11 -5.33 -8.57 4.85
N ILE A 12 -4.89 -8.88 6.08
CA ILE A 12 -4.95 -10.24 6.64
C ILE A 12 -6.39 -10.74 6.69
N ARG A 13 -7.35 -9.93 7.12
CA ARG A 13 -8.78 -10.32 7.15
C ARG A 13 -9.35 -10.55 5.75
N ALA A 14 -8.97 -9.72 4.79
CA ALA A 14 -9.42 -9.83 3.40
C ALA A 14 -8.90 -11.12 2.74
N THR A 15 -7.59 -11.37 2.86
CA THR A 15 -6.89 -12.51 2.23
C THR A 15 -7.02 -13.82 3.01
N ARG A 16 -7.26 -13.74 4.33
CA ARG A 16 -7.16 -14.86 5.27
C ARG A 16 -5.78 -15.51 5.29
N SER A 17 -4.73 -14.70 5.09
CA SER A 17 -3.34 -15.16 5.05
C SER A 17 -2.46 -14.35 5.99
N LEU A 18 -1.42 -14.99 6.54
CA LEU A 18 -0.36 -14.28 7.26
C LEU A 18 0.57 -13.64 6.25
N ILE A 19 0.68 -12.31 6.32
CA ILE A 19 1.33 -11.48 5.32
C ILE A 19 2.50 -10.76 5.98
N ALA A 20 3.61 -10.57 5.26
CA ALA A 20 4.72 -9.76 5.74
C ALA A 20 4.39 -8.26 5.66
N TRP A 21 4.94 -7.44 6.56
CA TRP A 21 4.75 -6.00 6.54
C TRP A 21 5.14 -5.37 5.18
N GLY A 22 6.25 -5.82 4.58
CA GLY A 22 6.66 -5.36 3.25
C GLY A 22 5.66 -5.68 2.14
N THR A 23 5.03 -6.86 2.20
CA THR A 23 3.96 -7.24 1.27
C THR A 23 2.74 -6.34 1.46
N THR A 24 2.42 -5.94 2.70
CA THR A 24 1.30 -5.00 2.95
C THR A 24 1.53 -3.67 2.27
N LEU A 25 2.73 -3.11 2.38
CA LEU A 25 3.07 -1.87 1.70
C LEU A 25 3.07 -2.03 0.18
N HIS A 26 3.53 -3.18 -0.34
CA HIS A 26 3.50 -3.46 -1.78
C HIS A 26 2.06 -3.48 -2.31
N VAL A 27 1.17 -4.18 -1.62
CA VAL A 27 -0.27 -4.24 -1.96
C VAL A 27 -0.91 -2.87 -1.88
N ALA A 28 -0.55 -2.07 -0.87
CA ALA A 28 -1.05 -0.71 -0.75
C ALA A 28 -0.67 0.15 -1.96
N ILE A 29 0.57 0.04 -2.43
CA ILE A 29 1.08 0.79 -3.59
C ILE A 29 0.49 0.27 -4.90
N GLU A 30 0.32 -1.04 -5.05
CA GLU A 30 -0.42 -1.66 -6.16
C GLU A 30 -1.90 -1.28 -6.19
N TYR A 31 -2.51 -1.07 -5.03
CA TYR A 31 -3.87 -0.58 -4.97
C TYR A 31 -3.92 0.90 -5.39
N LEU A 32 -3.05 1.72 -4.81
CA LEU A 32 -2.97 3.15 -5.10
C LEU A 32 -2.67 3.43 -6.58
N SER A 33 -1.84 2.61 -7.23
CA SER A 33 -1.47 2.75 -8.64
C SER A 33 -2.69 2.67 -9.57
N THR A 34 -3.74 1.95 -9.17
CA THR A 34 -4.99 1.82 -9.94
C THR A 34 -5.98 2.96 -9.75
N LEU A 35 -5.78 3.81 -8.75
CA LEU A 35 -6.68 4.93 -8.51
C LEU A 35 -6.44 6.07 -9.52
N PRO A 36 -7.52 6.78 -9.91
CA PRO A 36 -7.41 8.01 -10.70
C PRO A 36 -6.48 9.03 -10.02
N THR A 37 -5.66 9.72 -10.81
CA THR A 37 -4.67 10.68 -10.27
C THR A 37 -5.32 11.76 -9.42
N ARG A 38 -6.54 12.20 -9.79
CA ARG A 38 -7.32 13.20 -9.05
C ARG A 38 -7.64 12.74 -7.63
N ASP A 39 -8.10 11.50 -7.48
CA ASP A 39 -8.43 10.92 -6.18
C ASP A 39 -7.20 10.85 -5.28
N ILE A 40 -6.03 10.50 -5.84
CA ILE A 40 -4.77 10.47 -5.10
C ILE A 40 -4.38 11.88 -4.63
N VAL A 41 -4.51 12.88 -5.50
CA VAL A 41 -4.20 14.29 -5.17
C VAL A 41 -5.14 14.85 -4.10
N ASP A 42 -6.42 14.53 -4.17
CA ASP A 42 -7.39 14.96 -3.16
C ASP A 42 -7.06 14.38 -1.78
N GLN A 43 -6.61 13.12 -1.73
CA GLN A 43 -6.15 12.49 -0.48
C GLN A 43 -4.85 13.11 0.03
N LEU A 44 -3.89 13.42 -0.87
CA LEU A 44 -2.64 14.11 -0.51
C LEU A 44 -2.89 15.49 0.10
N ARG A 45 -3.95 16.18 -0.31
CA ARG A 45 -4.38 17.47 0.26
C ARG A 45 -5.14 17.32 1.57
N GLY A 46 -5.56 16.11 1.92
CA GLY A 46 -6.33 15.83 3.13
C GLY A 46 -5.53 16.05 4.41
N GLN A 47 -6.19 16.61 5.44
CA GLN A 47 -5.57 16.87 6.75
C GLN A 47 -5.00 15.60 7.41
N GLN A 48 -5.59 14.43 7.19
CA GLN A 48 -5.09 13.16 7.74
C GLN A 48 -3.66 12.85 7.31
N VAL A 49 -3.25 13.18 6.09
CA VAL A 49 -1.89 12.89 5.63
C VAL A 49 -0.87 13.80 6.32
N SER A 50 -1.25 15.06 6.57
CA SER A 50 -0.38 16.03 7.24
C SER A 50 -0.06 15.70 8.70
N CYS A 51 -0.95 14.97 9.39
CA CYS A 51 -0.75 14.57 10.79
C CYS A 51 -0.11 13.19 10.96
N LEU A 52 0.10 12.44 9.87
CA LEU A 52 0.68 11.09 9.89
C LEU A 52 2.20 11.07 9.62
N GLY A 53 2.80 12.23 9.34
CA GLY A 53 4.25 12.37 9.25
C GLY A 53 4.89 12.31 10.65
N GLY A 54 5.68 11.26 10.90
CA GLY A 54 6.51 11.12 12.10
C GLY A 54 8.00 11.11 11.76
N ASN A 55 8.85 11.15 12.78
CA ASN A 55 10.32 11.08 12.64
C ASN A 55 10.87 9.64 12.64
N GLU A 56 10.00 8.63 12.67
CA GLU A 56 10.42 7.23 12.70
C GLU A 56 10.39 6.61 11.30
N GLU A 57 11.52 6.03 10.90
CA GLU A 57 11.65 5.26 9.67
C GLU A 57 11.61 3.76 9.97
N HIS A 58 10.73 3.04 9.26
CA HIS A 58 10.53 1.61 9.46
C HIS A 58 10.88 0.85 8.17
N HIS A 59 11.92 0.02 8.22
CA HIS A 59 12.30 -0.83 7.09
C HIS A 59 11.43 -2.10 7.07
N VAL A 60 10.50 -2.17 6.13
CA VAL A 60 9.52 -3.29 6.04
C VAL A 60 9.96 -4.43 5.10
N GLY A 61 11.13 -4.33 4.48
CA GLY A 61 11.67 -5.36 3.58
C GLY A 61 10.92 -5.50 2.24
N ALA A 62 10.42 -4.39 1.71
CA ALA A 62 9.76 -4.35 0.39
C ALA A 62 10.76 -4.58 -0.76
N SER A 63 10.27 -5.10 -1.90
CA SER A 63 11.09 -5.33 -3.09
C SER A 63 11.49 -4.01 -3.77
N SER A 64 12.57 -4.03 -4.56
CA SER A 64 13.02 -2.86 -5.33
C SER A 64 11.94 -2.34 -6.30
N GLN A 65 11.09 -3.22 -6.82
CA GLN A 65 9.97 -2.87 -7.70
C GLN A 65 8.93 -1.96 -7.02
N LEU A 66 8.80 -2.00 -5.68
CA LEU A 66 7.91 -1.10 -4.96
C LEU A 66 8.33 0.36 -5.13
N TRP A 67 9.63 0.62 -5.11
CA TRP A 67 10.18 1.97 -5.25
C TRP A 67 9.93 2.54 -6.65
N GLU A 68 10.11 1.72 -7.69
CA GLU A 68 9.80 2.09 -9.07
C GLU A 68 8.32 2.43 -9.24
N MET A 69 7.42 1.65 -8.65
CA MET A 69 5.98 1.89 -8.72
C MET A 69 5.57 3.17 -8.00
N ALA A 70 6.10 3.41 -6.81
CA ALA A 70 5.84 4.64 -6.06
C ALA A 70 6.39 5.88 -6.77
N THR A 71 7.54 5.75 -7.44
CA THR A 71 8.13 6.81 -8.27
C THR A 71 7.24 7.10 -9.48
N SER A 72 6.76 6.07 -10.18
CA SER A 72 5.83 6.21 -11.31
C SER A 72 4.52 6.92 -10.92
N ILE A 73 3.98 6.64 -9.73
CA ILE A 73 2.81 7.37 -9.20
C ILE A 73 3.14 8.86 -9.00
N THR A 74 4.30 9.16 -8.44
CA THR A 74 4.74 10.55 -8.21
C THR A 74 4.91 11.30 -9.53
N GLU A 75 5.52 10.68 -10.54
CA GLU A 75 5.67 11.24 -11.89
C GLU A 75 4.33 11.47 -12.58
N ARG A 76 3.41 10.50 -12.47
CA ARG A 76 2.04 10.63 -12.99
C ARG A 76 1.31 11.82 -12.38
N ILE A 77 1.41 12.01 -11.06
CA ILE A 77 0.82 13.17 -10.36
C ILE A 77 1.41 14.48 -10.89
N GLN A 78 2.73 14.56 -11.01
CA GLN A 78 3.41 15.77 -11.49
C GLN A 78 3.03 16.12 -12.93
N LYS A 79 2.79 15.11 -13.77
CA LYS A 79 2.35 15.29 -15.15
C LYS A 79 0.90 15.79 -15.24
N ASP A 80 0.01 15.22 -14.44
CA ASP A 80 -1.42 15.54 -14.50
C ASP A 80 -1.78 16.83 -13.73
N VAL A 81 -0.97 17.20 -12.73
CA VAL A 81 -1.16 18.39 -11.90
C VAL A 81 0.19 19.12 -11.73
N PRO A 82 0.68 19.82 -12.76
CA PRO A 82 2.02 20.41 -12.75
C PRO A 82 2.23 21.48 -11.68
N ASP A 83 1.17 22.16 -11.25
CA ASP A 83 1.22 23.20 -10.21
C ASP A 83 1.16 22.64 -8.77
N ALA A 84 0.95 21.33 -8.60
CA ALA A 84 0.98 20.71 -7.29
C ALA A 84 2.43 20.51 -6.82
N ARG A 85 2.66 20.69 -5.52
CA ARG A 85 3.93 20.28 -4.90
C ARG A 85 4.11 18.77 -5.07
N GLN A 86 5.25 18.37 -5.63
CA GLN A 86 5.59 16.96 -5.79
C GLN A 86 5.53 16.24 -4.44
N PRO A 87 4.74 15.15 -4.31
CA PRO A 87 4.65 14.41 -3.06
C PRO A 87 5.95 13.65 -2.79
N THR A 88 6.31 13.52 -1.51
CA THR A 88 7.42 12.65 -1.11
C THR A 88 7.00 11.18 -1.17
N LEU A 89 7.96 10.26 -1.34
CA LEU A 89 7.67 8.83 -1.28
C LEU A 89 7.01 8.42 0.05
N GLY A 90 7.44 9.00 1.18
CA GLY A 90 6.82 8.77 2.48
C GLY A 90 5.34 9.14 2.49
N THR A 91 4.98 10.28 1.89
CA THR A 91 3.58 10.71 1.75
C THR A 91 2.78 9.75 0.86
N ILE A 92 3.38 9.26 -0.23
CA ILE A 92 2.75 8.25 -1.11
C ILE A 92 2.49 6.95 -0.34
N TYR A 93 3.43 6.47 0.47
CA TYR A 93 3.25 5.28 1.32
C TYR A 93 2.11 5.46 2.33
N ILE A 94 2.02 6.62 2.98
CA ILE A 94 0.94 6.94 3.92
C ILE A 94 -0.42 6.93 3.22
N VAL A 95 -0.54 7.59 2.07
CA VAL A 95 -1.79 7.62 1.29
C VAL A 95 -2.17 6.22 0.82
N ALA A 96 -1.20 5.43 0.35
CA ALA A 96 -1.42 4.05 -0.05
C ALA A 96 -2.04 3.23 1.09
N LEU A 97 -1.45 3.30 2.29
CA LEU A 97 -1.97 2.60 3.47
C LEU A 97 -3.38 3.10 3.84
N LEU A 98 -3.61 4.41 3.81
CA LEU A 98 -4.94 4.98 4.05
C LEU A 98 -6.00 4.46 3.06
N GLN A 99 -5.62 4.19 1.82
CA GLN A 99 -6.54 3.62 0.85
C GLN A 99 -6.84 2.15 1.15
N VAL A 100 -5.88 1.39 1.68
CA VAL A 100 -6.12 0.00 2.11
C VAL A 100 -7.17 -0.07 3.22
N THR A 101 -7.18 0.86 4.17
CA THR A 101 -8.19 0.85 5.26
C THR A 101 -9.61 1.12 4.76
N LYS A 102 -9.76 1.74 3.58
CA LYS A 102 -11.04 2.12 2.97
C LYS A 102 -11.50 1.17 1.85
N ALA A 103 -10.59 0.40 1.28
CA ALA A 103 -10.86 -0.49 0.14
C ALA A 103 -11.80 -1.62 0.52
N ASP A 104 -12.67 -2.04 -0.41
CA ASP A 104 -13.45 -3.26 -0.20
C ASP A 104 -12.58 -4.52 -0.39
N ARG A 105 -13.10 -5.65 0.08
CA ARG A 105 -12.38 -6.93 0.03
C ARG A 105 -11.98 -7.35 -1.39
N SER A 106 -12.82 -7.11 -2.39
CA SER A 106 -12.54 -7.54 -3.77
C SER A 106 -11.40 -6.72 -4.38
N ALA A 107 -11.39 -5.41 -4.15
CA ALA A 107 -10.31 -4.53 -4.57
C ALA A 107 -8.97 -4.92 -3.93
N LEU A 108 -8.97 -5.26 -2.64
CA LEU A 108 -7.79 -5.73 -1.93
C LEU A 108 -7.26 -7.07 -2.45
N LEU A 109 -8.13 -8.02 -2.80
CA LEU A 109 -7.70 -9.28 -3.39
C LEU A 109 -7.07 -9.08 -4.76
N HIS A 110 -7.66 -8.23 -5.61
CA HIS A 110 -7.07 -7.91 -6.91
C HIS A 110 -5.72 -7.21 -6.79
N ALA A 111 -5.58 -6.27 -5.85
CA ALA A 111 -4.30 -5.63 -5.56
C ALA A 111 -3.28 -6.63 -4.99
N PHE A 112 -3.73 -7.59 -4.17
CA PHE A 112 -2.90 -8.65 -3.64
C PHE A 112 -2.35 -9.57 -4.72
N ASP A 113 -3.21 -10.02 -5.64
CA ASP A 113 -2.79 -10.87 -6.75
C ASP A 113 -1.78 -10.17 -7.66
N ARG A 114 -2.01 -8.88 -7.98
CA ARG A 114 -1.03 -8.07 -8.74
C ARG A 114 0.27 -7.91 -7.99
N ALA A 115 0.22 -7.62 -6.68
CA ALA A 115 1.42 -7.48 -5.87
C ALA A 115 2.27 -8.76 -5.88
N LEU A 116 1.66 -9.95 -5.83
CA LEU A 116 2.39 -11.21 -5.95
C LEU A 116 3.04 -11.38 -7.34
N GLN A 117 2.38 -10.94 -8.40
CA GLN A 117 2.92 -10.95 -9.76
C GLN A 117 4.05 -9.91 -9.95
N SER A 118 4.00 -8.79 -9.20
CA SER A 118 5.01 -7.73 -9.20
C SER A 118 6.08 -7.92 -8.12
N GLY A 119 6.31 -9.17 -7.68
CA GLY A 119 7.45 -9.52 -6.84
C GLY A 119 7.27 -9.27 -5.34
N ALA A 120 6.04 -9.09 -4.84
CA ALA A 120 5.77 -9.12 -3.41
C ALA A 120 6.02 -10.52 -2.84
N ARG A 121 6.44 -10.57 -1.58
CA ARG A 121 6.69 -11.84 -0.89
C ARG A 121 5.37 -12.58 -0.70
N ALA A 122 5.33 -13.83 -1.16
CA ALA A 122 4.20 -14.73 -0.96
C ALA A 122 3.87 -14.88 0.54
N PRO A 123 2.58 -15.01 0.90
CA PRO A 123 2.19 -15.29 2.26
C PRO A 123 2.76 -16.64 2.71
N ALA A 124 2.87 -16.84 4.02
CA ALA A 124 3.22 -18.15 4.53
C ALA A 124 2.19 -19.19 4.04
N SER A 125 2.68 -20.29 3.45
CA SER A 125 1.84 -21.45 3.12
C SER A 125 1.13 -21.89 4.38
N ARG A 126 -0.20 -22.00 4.33
CA ARG A 126 -0.95 -22.76 5.32
C ARG A 126 -0.89 -24.20 4.84
N ASP A 127 0.08 -24.96 5.32
CA ASP A 127 0.15 -26.38 4.98
C ASP A 127 -1.17 -27.03 5.42
N ALA A 128 -1.83 -27.75 4.52
CA ALA A 128 -3.10 -28.42 4.79
C ALA A 128 -3.00 -29.47 5.93
N ASN A 129 -1.77 -29.80 6.37
CA ASN A 129 -1.49 -30.69 7.49
C ASN A 129 -1.62 -30.05 8.89
N ASP A 130 -1.71 -28.72 9.00
CA ASP A 130 -1.81 -28.03 10.30
C ASP A 130 -3.20 -28.12 10.94
N LEU A 131 -4.16 -28.80 10.30
CA LEU A 131 -5.52 -29.01 10.81
C LEU A 131 -5.76 -30.43 11.36
N THR A 132 -4.73 -31.27 11.42
CA THR A 132 -4.80 -32.64 11.96
C THR A 132 -3.96 -32.87 13.22
N GLY A 133 -3.54 -31.79 13.90
CA GLY A 133 -2.81 -31.84 15.18
C GLY A 133 -3.68 -31.62 16.40
#